data_AF-A0A2W5SHC1-F1
#
_entry.id   AF-A0A2W5SHC1-F1
#
_cell.length_a   1.000
_cell.length_b   1.000
_cell.length_c   1.000
_cell.angle_alpha   90.00
_cell.angle_beta   90.00
_cell.angle_gamma   90.00
#
_symmetry.space_group_name_H-M   'P 1'
#
loop_
_entity.id
_entity.type
_entity.pdbx_description
1 polymer ?
#
loop_
_entity_poly.entity_id
_entity_poly.type
_entity_poly.pdbx_seq_one_letter_code
_entity_poly.pdbx_strand_id
1 'polypeptide(L)'
;MRTGNIPFRFDMSDLLSRAKQRFGKHVGEVTLNLPFVSFAVSPKSKERKVAQELVIRLADRRVLSAWECCDNCIDDALNSLREIRGILVDKQVELADLRDGPLYLLVEAMTLGIRQFLTFEELLNSGNEAPPHPRFGDFHRPSDVRQAYFDGLEVLRGHISRCLGQVAAIGGIDAPKDGLIVNYQGDWQIAAYQAPALTAEK
;
A
#
# COMPACT_ATOMS: atom_id res chain seq x y z
N MET A 1 -15.51 -7.86 12.34
CA MET A 1 -16.52 -7.45 11.34
C MET A 1 -15.98 -6.16 10.72
N ARG A 2 -15.92 -6.01 9.40
CA ARG A 2 -15.39 -4.77 8.80
C ARG A 2 -16.37 -3.64 9.08
N THR A 3 -15.90 -2.52 9.60
CA THR A 3 -16.77 -1.38 9.89
C THR A 3 -16.75 -0.35 8.77
N GLY A 4 -15.70 -0.37 7.93
CA GLY A 4 -15.44 0.67 6.94
C GLY A 4 -14.84 1.95 7.55
N ASN A 5 -14.51 1.93 8.84
CA ASN A 5 -13.85 3.04 9.50
C ASN A 5 -12.42 3.23 8.96
N ILE A 6 -11.95 4.46 9.04
CA ILE A 6 -10.60 4.86 8.62
C ILE A 6 -9.87 5.34 9.88
N PRO A 7 -9.14 4.45 10.57
CA PRO A 7 -8.57 4.78 11.88
C PRO A 7 -7.34 5.69 11.78
N PHE A 8 -6.72 5.77 10.60
CA PHE A 8 -5.66 6.72 10.29
C PHE A 8 -5.71 7.11 8.81
N ARG A 9 -5.07 8.22 8.45
CA ARG A 9 -4.94 8.68 7.06
C ARG A 9 -3.49 8.68 6.63
N PHE A 10 -3.22 8.22 5.41
CA PHE A 10 -1.90 8.31 4.80
C PHE A 10 -1.54 9.76 4.49
N ASP A 11 -0.39 10.22 4.99
CA ASP A 11 0.24 11.43 4.48
C ASP A 11 1.16 11.08 3.32
N MET A 12 0.77 11.51 2.11
CA MET A 12 1.53 11.30 0.88
C MET A 12 1.92 12.64 0.24
N SER A 13 1.76 13.75 0.96
CA SER A 13 1.82 15.11 0.41
C SER A 13 3.12 15.37 -0.37
N ASP A 14 4.26 15.04 0.22
CA ASP A 14 5.57 15.21 -0.40
C ASP A 14 5.76 14.34 -1.65
N LEU A 15 5.30 13.09 -1.59
CA LEU A 15 5.39 12.15 -2.70
C LEU A 15 4.52 12.63 -3.88
N LEU A 16 3.28 13.04 -3.61
CA LEU A 16 2.36 13.55 -4.62
C LEU A 16 2.84 14.87 -5.22
N SER A 17 3.43 15.76 -4.41
CA SER A 17 4.03 17.01 -4.87
C SER A 17 5.18 16.74 -5.84
N ARG A 18 6.12 15.85 -5.47
CA ARG A 18 7.21 15.42 -6.36
C ARG A 18 6.68 14.80 -7.65
N ALA A 19 5.67 13.94 -7.56
CA ALA A 19 5.04 13.32 -8.71
C ALA A 19 4.44 14.37 -9.68
N LYS A 20 3.67 15.33 -9.15
CA LYS A 20 3.08 16.42 -9.94
C LYS A 20 4.17 17.27 -10.62
N GLN A 21 5.19 17.70 -9.88
CA GLN A 21 6.28 18.50 -10.44
C GLN A 21 7.01 17.78 -11.56
N ARG A 22 7.22 16.48 -11.36
CA ARG A 22 7.99 15.65 -12.27
C ARG A 22 7.23 15.28 -13.52
N PHE A 23 6.01 14.78 -13.39
CA PHE A 23 5.26 14.17 -14.48
C PHE A 23 4.09 15.03 -14.98
N GLY A 24 3.75 16.13 -14.31
CA GLY A 24 2.55 16.92 -14.61
C GLY A 24 2.50 17.56 -16.01
N LYS A 25 3.64 17.64 -16.71
CA LYS A 25 3.73 18.12 -18.10
C LYS A 25 4.14 17.04 -19.11
N HIS A 26 4.28 15.80 -18.66
CA HIS A 26 4.74 14.72 -19.53
C HIS A 26 3.59 14.18 -20.37
N VAL A 27 3.87 13.92 -21.64
CA VAL A 27 3.04 13.07 -22.50
C VAL A 27 3.67 11.69 -22.48
N GLY A 28 2.89 10.69 -22.09
CA GLY A 28 3.36 9.32 -21.90
C GLY A 28 2.39 8.29 -22.43
N GLU A 29 2.88 7.06 -22.55
CA GLU A 29 2.14 5.90 -23.05
C GLU A 29 1.28 5.22 -21.97
N VAL A 30 1.64 5.37 -20.69
CA VAL A 30 0.92 4.80 -19.55
C VAL A 30 0.41 5.93 -18.67
N THR A 31 -0.88 5.91 -18.32
CA THR A 31 -1.44 6.85 -17.34
C THR A 31 -1.40 6.23 -15.95
N LEU A 32 -0.74 6.89 -15.01
CA LEU A 32 -0.72 6.49 -13.61
C LEU A 32 -1.66 7.35 -12.80
N ASN A 33 -2.41 6.69 -11.92
CA ASN A 33 -3.34 7.33 -11.02
C ASN A 33 -2.89 7.12 -9.59
N LEU A 34 -2.65 8.21 -8.88
CA LEU A 34 -2.41 8.25 -7.43
C LEU A 34 -3.55 9.04 -6.77
N PRO A 35 -3.68 9.01 -5.43
CA PRO A 35 -4.62 9.90 -4.75
C PRO A 35 -4.40 11.35 -5.20
N PHE A 36 -5.49 12.00 -5.62
CA PHE A 36 -5.54 13.42 -6.04
C PHE A 36 -4.81 13.80 -7.33
N VAL A 37 -3.98 12.94 -7.93
CA VAL A 37 -3.19 13.28 -9.12
C VAL A 37 -3.21 12.14 -10.15
N SER A 38 -3.26 12.53 -11.42
CA SER A 38 -3.12 11.63 -12.56
C SER A 38 -2.09 12.23 -13.52
N PHE A 39 -1.21 11.41 -14.07
CA PHE A 39 -0.16 11.86 -14.98
C PHE A 39 0.28 10.74 -15.92
N ALA A 40 0.73 11.11 -17.12
CA ALA A 40 1.21 10.18 -18.11
C ALA A 40 2.73 9.98 -18.00
N VAL A 41 3.19 8.75 -18.20
CA VAL A 41 4.59 8.34 -18.08
C VAL A 41 4.98 7.40 -19.21
N SER A 42 6.29 7.29 -19.46
CA SER A 42 6.86 6.34 -20.44
C SER A 42 7.92 5.49 -19.73
N PRO A 43 7.54 4.34 -19.15
CA PRO A 43 8.46 3.52 -18.37
C PRO A 43 9.55 2.90 -19.23
N LYS A 44 10.79 2.89 -18.73
CA LYS A 44 11.92 2.26 -19.42
C LYS A 44 11.81 0.74 -19.40
N SER A 45 12.52 0.07 -20.30
CA SER A 45 12.55 -1.40 -20.39
C SER A 45 12.90 -2.08 -19.05
N LYS A 46 13.85 -1.51 -18.30
CA LYS A 46 14.21 -1.97 -16.96
C LYS A 46 13.05 -1.87 -15.99
N GLU A 47 12.32 -0.75 -15.97
CA GLU A 47 11.14 -0.58 -15.12
C GLU A 47 10.05 -1.58 -15.47
N ARG A 48 9.78 -1.79 -16.76
CA ARG A 48 8.77 -2.78 -17.18
C ARG A 48 9.10 -4.19 -16.66
N LYS A 49 10.36 -4.61 -16.77
CA LYS A 49 10.82 -5.91 -16.26
C LYS A 49 10.67 -6.01 -14.74
N VAL A 50 11.10 -5.00 -14.01
CA VAL A 50 11.01 -4.97 -12.54
C VAL A 50 9.54 -4.93 -12.09
N ALA A 51 8.67 -4.20 -12.81
CA ALA A 51 7.25 -4.12 -12.52
C ALA A 51 6.56 -5.48 -12.67
N GLN A 52 6.83 -6.21 -13.75
CA GLN A 52 6.31 -7.57 -13.95
C GLN A 52 6.69 -8.49 -12.79
N GLU A 53 7.97 -8.47 -12.40
CA GLU A 53 8.45 -9.27 -11.27
C GLU A 53 7.80 -8.86 -9.95
N LEU A 54 7.61 -7.56 -9.71
CA LEU A 54 6.97 -7.06 -8.50
C LEU A 54 5.51 -7.55 -8.41
N VAL A 55 4.76 -7.47 -9.51
CA VAL A 55 3.38 -7.98 -9.56
C VAL A 55 3.33 -9.47 -9.19
N ILE A 56 4.20 -10.29 -9.81
CA ILE A 56 4.25 -11.73 -9.55
C ILE A 56 4.59 -12.01 -8.09
N ARG A 57 5.60 -11.34 -7.53
CA ARG A 57 6.08 -11.59 -6.16
C ARG A 57 5.11 -11.13 -5.08
N LEU A 58 4.30 -10.11 -5.36
CA LEU A 58 3.37 -9.53 -4.38
C LEU A 58 1.98 -10.15 -4.47
N ALA A 59 1.52 -10.60 -5.65
CA ALA A 59 0.16 -11.07 -5.87
C ALA A 59 -0.30 -12.15 -4.86
N ASP A 60 0.59 -13.06 -4.47
CA ASP A 60 0.27 -14.18 -3.58
C ASP A 60 0.70 -13.95 -2.12
N ARG A 61 1.17 -12.75 -1.77
CA ARG A 61 1.56 -12.47 -0.38
C ARG A 61 0.34 -12.55 0.51
N ARG A 62 0.45 -13.26 1.64
CA ARG A 62 -0.64 -13.55 2.58
C ARG A 62 -1.49 -12.31 2.90
N VAL A 63 -0.86 -11.18 3.18
CA VAL A 63 -1.58 -9.94 3.49
C VAL A 63 -2.50 -9.46 2.36
N LEU A 64 -2.21 -9.84 1.11
CA LEU A 64 -3.01 -9.52 -0.08
C LEU A 64 -3.90 -10.68 -0.53
N SER A 65 -3.71 -11.90 -0.03
CA SER A 65 -4.42 -13.10 -0.49
C SER A 65 -5.36 -13.75 0.54
N ALA A 66 -5.19 -13.47 1.85
CA ALA A 66 -5.96 -14.11 2.90
C ALA A 66 -6.43 -13.15 4.01
N TRP A 67 -7.54 -13.52 4.65
CA TRP A 67 -8.11 -12.84 5.82
C TRP A 67 -7.56 -13.38 7.13
N GLU A 68 -7.50 -12.53 8.15
CA GLU A 68 -7.16 -12.92 9.51
C GLU A 68 -8.38 -13.45 10.27
N CYS A 69 -8.22 -14.60 10.95
CA CYS A 69 -9.25 -15.18 11.80
C CYS A 69 -8.87 -15.32 13.30
N CYS A 70 -7.59 -15.10 13.65
CA CYS A 70 -7.03 -15.17 15.00
C CYS A 70 -5.79 -14.26 15.14
N ASP A 71 -5.23 -14.10 16.34
CA ASP A 71 -4.02 -13.28 16.56
C ASP A 71 -2.79 -13.85 15.84
N ASN A 72 -2.65 -15.18 15.72
CA ASN A 72 -1.57 -15.76 14.91
C ASN A 72 -1.67 -15.34 13.44
N CYS A 73 -2.89 -15.23 12.90
CA CYS A 73 -3.07 -14.74 11.53
C CYS A 73 -2.70 -13.26 11.39
N ILE A 74 -2.94 -12.45 12.43
CA ILE A 74 -2.50 -11.05 12.49
C ILE A 74 -0.97 -10.99 12.45
N ASP A 75 -0.29 -11.81 13.26
CA ASP A 75 1.17 -11.85 13.31
C ASP A 75 1.76 -12.34 11.99
N ASP A 76 1.16 -13.34 11.35
CA ASP A 76 1.53 -13.80 10.01
C ASP A 76 1.35 -12.71 8.94
N ALA A 77 0.27 -11.93 9.03
CA ALA A 77 0.02 -10.80 8.13
C ALA A 77 1.06 -9.68 8.32
N LEU A 78 1.42 -9.38 9.57
CA LEU A 78 2.50 -8.45 9.90
C LEU A 78 3.86 -8.92 9.37
N ASN A 79 4.16 -10.21 9.50
CA ASN A 79 5.36 -10.81 8.92
C ASN A 79 5.34 -10.71 7.39
N SER A 80 4.21 -11.01 6.75
CA SER A 80 4.03 -10.83 5.31
C SER A 80 4.28 -9.37 4.88
N LEU A 81 3.84 -8.37 5.65
CA LEU A 81 4.14 -6.96 5.37
C LEU A 81 5.63 -6.63 5.48
N ARG A 82 6.34 -7.22 6.44
CA ARG A 82 7.80 -7.07 6.58
C ARG A 82 8.55 -7.67 5.40
N GLU A 83 8.09 -8.82 4.90
CA GLU A 83 8.62 -9.44 3.68
C GLU A 83 8.37 -8.57 2.44
N ILE A 84 7.15 -8.06 2.27
CA ILE A 84 6.83 -7.12 1.18
C ILE A 84 7.76 -5.92 1.25
N ARG A 85 7.96 -5.34 2.44
CA ARG A 85 8.89 -4.22 2.63
C ARG A 85 10.31 -4.57 2.22
N GLY A 86 10.80 -5.78 2.54
CA GLY A 86 12.11 -6.27 2.08
C GLY A 86 12.20 -6.30 0.56
N ILE A 87 11.20 -6.89 -0.11
CA ILE A 87 11.13 -6.95 -1.58
C ILE A 87 11.12 -5.54 -2.19
N LEU A 88 10.35 -4.62 -1.62
CA LEU A 88 10.28 -3.23 -2.11
C LEU A 88 11.64 -2.54 -2.00
N VAL A 89 12.37 -2.70 -0.89
CA VAL A 89 13.72 -2.16 -0.73
C VAL A 89 14.68 -2.76 -1.75
N ASP A 90 14.65 -4.08 -1.96
CA ASP A 90 15.47 -4.74 -2.99
C ASP A 90 15.20 -4.14 -4.38
N LYS A 91 13.93 -3.86 -4.70
CA LYS A 91 13.56 -3.22 -5.97
C LYS A 91 13.96 -1.75 -6.04
N GLN A 92 14.00 -1.02 -4.93
CA GLN A 92 14.58 0.33 -4.89
C GLN A 92 16.08 0.30 -5.21
N VAL A 93 16.81 -0.69 -4.68
CA VAL A 93 18.24 -0.87 -4.98
C VAL A 93 18.43 -1.22 -6.46
N GLU A 94 17.62 -2.14 -6.99
CA GLU A 94 17.67 -2.51 -8.41
C GLU A 94 17.39 -1.32 -9.33
N LEU A 95 16.48 -0.42 -8.92
CA LEU A 95 16.12 0.81 -9.64
C LEU A 95 16.96 2.02 -9.24
N ALA A 96 18.13 1.86 -8.61
CA ALA A 96 18.89 2.99 -8.06
C ALA A 96 19.38 4.00 -9.13
N ASP A 97 19.56 3.58 -10.38
CA ASP A 97 19.85 4.43 -11.54
C ASP A 97 18.60 5.11 -12.13
N LEU A 98 17.41 4.69 -11.68
CA LEU A 98 16.08 5.14 -12.08
C LEU A 98 15.23 5.55 -10.87
N ARG A 99 15.84 6.12 -9.82
CA ARG A 99 15.15 6.71 -8.64
C ARG A 99 14.05 7.71 -8.99
N ASP A 100 14.23 8.21 -10.19
CA ASP A 100 13.55 9.27 -10.85
C ASP A 100 12.47 8.71 -11.83
N GLY A 101 12.29 7.40 -11.86
CA GLY A 101 11.34 6.71 -12.72
C GLY A 101 9.94 6.57 -12.11
N PRO A 102 8.90 6.40 -12.94
CA PRO A 102 7.54 6.14 -12.49
C PRO A 102 7.42 4.91 -11.58
N LEU A 103 8.18 3.84 -11.83
CA LEU A 103 8.10 2.64 -11.00
C LEU A 103 8.68 2.89 -9.61
N TYR A 104 9.79 3.63 -9.52
CA TYR A 104 10.40 3.94 -8.24
C TYR A 104 9.43 4.73 -7.34
N LEU A 105 8.69 5.68 -7.92
CA LEU A 105 7.64 6.43 -7.21
C LEU A 105 6.56 5.51 -6.62
N LEU A 106 6.07 4.50 -7.38
CA LEU A 106 5.06 3.56 -6.88
C LEU A 106 5.62 2.67 -5.77
N VAL A 107 6.89 2.25 -5.88
CA VAL A 107 7.59 1.51 -4.82
C VAL A 107 7.76 2.35 -3.56
N GLU A 108 8.06 3.65 -3.69
CA GLU A 108 8.07 4.59 -2.58
C GLU A 108 6.69 4.72 -1.93
N ALA A 109 5.62 4.84 -2.73
CA ALA A 109 4.26 4.95 -2.22
C ALA A 109 3.87 3.74 -1.38
N MET A 110 4.08 2.52 -1.89
CA MET A 110 3.84 1.28 -1.13
C MET A 110 4.67 1.22 0.15
N THR A 111 5.96 1.55 0.06
CA THR A 111 6.87 1.53 1.22
C THR A 111 6.43 2.52 2.30
N LEU A 112 6.01 3.73 1.89
CA LEU A 112 5.52 4.77 2.80
C LEU A 112 4.20 4.36 3.45
N GLY A 113 3.27 3.77 2.69
CA GLY A 113 2.02 3.24 3.22
C GLY A 113 2.26 2.15 4.27
N ILE A 114 3.13 1.18 3.98
CA ILE A 114 3.51 0.13 4.95
C ILE A 114 4.14 0.74 6.19
N ARG A 115 5.03 1.72 6.05
CA ARG A 115 5.66 2.38 7.20
C ARG A 115 4.62 3.05 8.10
N GLN A 116 3.72 3.84 7.52
CA GLN A 116 2.70 4.55 8.30
C GLN A 116 1.73 3.59 9.00
N PHE A 117 1.35 2.50 8.34
CA PHE A 117 0.55 1.45 8.98
C PHE A 117 1.28 0.79 10.15
N LEU A 118 2.55 0.42 9.98
CA LEU A 118 3.34 -0.17 11.07
C LEU A 118 3.49 0.80 12.25
N THR A 119 3.69 2.10 12.00
CA THR A 119 3.69 3.11 13.06
C THR A 119 2.34 3.21 13.76
N PHE A 120 1.23 3.18 13.01
CA PHE A 120 -0.11 3.12 13.60
C PHE A 120 -0.32 1.87 14.46
N GLU A 121 0.13 0.71 14.00
CA GLU A 121 0.03 -0.56 14.73
C GLU A 121 0.87 -0.57 16.02
N GLU A 122 2.07 -0.03 15.98
CA GLU A 122 2.92 0.17 17.17
C GLU A 122 2.24 1.09 18.20
N LEU A 123 1.62 2.18 17.74
CA LEU A 123 0.86 3.09 18.61
C LEU A 123 -0.35 2.40 19.25
N LEU A 124 -1.08 1.57 18.50
CA LEU A 124 -2.21 0.79 19.05
C LEU A 124 -1.76 -0.19 20.16
N ASN A 125 -0.58 -0.80 20.01
CA ASN A 125 -0.08 -1.80 20.96
C ASN A 125 0.58 -1.19 22.22
N SER A 126 1.14 0.02 22.12
CA SER A 126 1.86 0.67 23.23
C SER A 126 1.03 0.97 24.49
N GLY A 127 -0.30 0.79 24.43
CA GLY A 127 -1.22 1.04 25.54
C GLY A 127 -1.83 -0.20 26.23
N ASN A 128 -1.50 -1.44 25.82
CA ASN A 128 -2.32 -2.61 26.19
C ASN A 128 -1.54 -3.81 26.77
N GLU A 129 -1.62 -4.00 28.09
CA GLU A 129 -1.38 -5.27 28.78
C GLU A 129 -2.73 -5.92 29.13
N ALA A 130 -3.40 -6.55 28.14
CA ALA A 130 -4.71 -7.15 28.36
C ALA A 130 -4.65 -8.68 28.51
N PRO A 131 -5.38 -9.28 29.46
CA PRO A 131 -5.49 -10.74 29.56
C PRO A 131 -6.31 -11.34 28.40
N PRO A 132 -6.12 -12.64 28.08
CA PRO A 132 -6.80 -13.32 26.97
C PRO A 132 -8.33 -13.28 27.08
N HIS A 133 -9.02 -13.16 25.94
CA HIS A 133 -10.49 -13.08 25.92
C HIS A 133 -11.15 -14.45 26.25
N PRO A 134 -12.07 -14.53 27.23
CA PRO A 134 -12.58 -15.81 27.76
C PRO A 134 -13.43 -16.64 26.79
N ARG A 135 -13.94 -16.05 25.69
CA ARG A 135 -14.70 -16.77 24.63
C ARG A 135 -13.91 -17.04 23.36
N PHE A 136 -12.75 -16.41 23.19
CA PHE A 136 -11.95 -16.52 21.98
C PHE A 136 -10.50 -16.67 22.42
N GLY A 137 -10.14 -17.89 22.85
CA GLY A 137 -8.85 -18.16 23.50
C GLY A 137 -7.63 -17.77 22.67
N ASP A 138 -7.77 -17.66 21.34
CA ASP A 138 -6.71 -17.27 20.40
C ASP A 138 -6.64 -15.75 20.14
N PHE A 139 -7.41 -14.95 20.88
CA PHE A 139 -7.35 -13.49 20.84
C PHE A 139 -6.99 -12.92 22.22
N HIS A 140 -5.78 -12.38 22.35
CA HIS A 140 -5.27 -11.69 23.52
C HIS A 140 -5.37 -10.16 23.40
N ARG A 141 -5.56 -9.61 22.19
CA ARG A 141 -5.78 -8.17 22.00
C ARG A 141 -7.20 -7.73 22.42
N PRO A 142 -7.38 -6.56 23.06
CA PRO A 142 -8.70 -5.97 23.29
C PRO A 142 -9.52 -5.86 22.00
N SER A 143 -10.85 -5.99 22.12
CA SER A 143 -11.73 -6.08 20.94
C SER A 143 -11.71 -4.83 20.06
N ASP A 144 -11.59 -3.65 20.67
CA ASP A 144 -11.49 -2.34 20.03
C ASP A 144 -10.14 -2.18 19.31
N VAL A 145 -9.04 -2.57 19.95
CA VAL A 145 -7.69 -2.57 19.37
C VAL A 145 -7.63 -3.46 18.14
N ARG A 146 -8.16 -4.68 18.26
CA ARG A 146 -8.27 -5.62 17.15
C ARG A 146 -9.11 -5.06 16.00
N GLN A 147 -10.21 -4.39 16.31
CA GLN A 147 -11.07 -3.77 15.29
C GLN A 147 -10.34 -2.64 14.58
N ALA A 148 -9.63 -1.78 15.31
CA ALA A 148 -8.81 -0.70 14.75
C ALA A 148 -7.67 -1.25 13.87
N TYR A 149 -7.02 -2.34 14.29
CA TYR A 149 -6.04 -3.05 13.46
C TYR A 149 -6.66 -3.50 12.13
N PHE A 150 -7.80 -4.20 12.16
CA PHE A 150 -8.43 -4.69 10.93
C PHE A 150 -8.85 -3.56 10.02
N ASP A 151 -9.47 -2.50 10.55
CA ASP A 151 -9.89 -1.36 9.75
C ASP A 151 -8.68 -0.63 9.13
N GLY A 152 -7.56 -0.54 9.86
CA GLY A 152 -6.30 0.01 9.33
C GLY A 152 -5.66 -0.88 8.26
N LEU A 153 -5.70 -2.20 8.47
CA LEU A 153 -5.15 -3.18 7.52
C LEU A 153 -5.92 -3.17 6.20
N GLU A 154 -7.24 -3.00 6.25
CA GLU A 154 -8.07 -2.85 5.06
C GLU A 154 -7.69 -1.64 4.23
N VAL A 155 -7.44 -0.51 4.89
CA VAL A 155 -6.97 0.72 4.24
C VAL A 155 -5.60 0.49 3.57
N LEU A 156 -4.68 -0.22 4.24
CA LEU A 156 -3.38 -0.57 3.68
C LEU A 156 -3.48 -1.55 2.51
N ARG A 157 -4.28 -2.62 2.61
CA ARG A 157 -4.53 -3.57 1.53
C ARG A 157 -5.06 -2.87 0.30
N GLY A 158 -6.01 -1.96 0.50
CA GLY A 158 -6.53 -1.12 -0.56
C GLY A 158 -5.45 -0.24 -1.20
N HIS A 159 -4.57 0.34 -0.40
CA HIS A 159 -3.45 1.15 -0.90
C HIS A 159 -2.48 0.32 -1.75
N ILE A 160 -1.97 -0.80 -1.21
CA ILE A 160 -1.01 -1.67 -1.90
C ILE A 160 -1.62 -2.26 -3.17
N SER A 161 -2.88 -2.71 -3.14
CA SER A 161 -3.54 -3.31 -4.30
C SER A 161 -3.70 -2.33 -5.45
N ARG A 162 -4.06 -1.07 -5.16
CA ARG A 162 -4.16 -0.02 -6.20
C ARG A 162 -2.79 0.35 -6.76
N CYS A 163 -1.77 0.48 -5.90
CA CYS A 163 -0.38 0.62 -6.35
C CYS A 163 0.02 -0.54 -7.26
N LEU A 164 -0.31 -1.78 -6.90
CA LEU A 164 0.01 -2.97 -7.69
C LEU A 164 -0.70 -2.96 -9.06
N GLY A 165 -1.92 -2.45 -9.13
CA GLY A 165 -2.60 -2.21 -10.41
C GLY A 165 -1.86 -1.21 -11.29
N GLN A 166 -1.35 -0.12 -10.70
CA GLN A 166 -0.51 0.85 -11.44
C GLN A 166 0.83 0.23 -11.88
N VAL A 167 1.43 -0.63 -11.05
CA VAL A 167 2.65 -1.37 -11.40
C VAL A 167 2.37 -2.36 -12.54
N ALA A 168 1.25 -3.06 -12.53
CA ALA A 168 0.85 -3.96 -13.62
C ALA A 168 0.72 -3.20 -14.95
N ALA A 169 0.14 -1.99 -14.91
CA ALA A 169 0.07 -1.10 -16.07
C ALA A 169 1.46 -0.72 -16.60
N ILE A 170 2.44 -0.41 -15.72
CA ILE A 170 3.85 -0.21 -16.12
C ILE A 170 4.42 -1.47 -16.76
N GLY A 171 4.18 -2.64 -16.17
CA GLY A 171 4.68 -3.93 -16.66
C GLY A 171 4.05 -4.39 -17.99
N GLY A 172 2.95 -3.76 -18.42
CA GLY A 172 2.18 -4.19 -19.59
C GLY A 172 1.53 -5.56 -19.39
N ILE A 173 1.14 -5.87 -18.15
CA ILE A 173 0.48 -7.13 -17.77
C ILE A 173 -0.83 -6.84 -17.04
N ASP A 174 -1.70 -7.85 -16.98
CA ASP A 174 -2.94 -7.76 -16.21
C ASP A 174 -2.65 -7.61 -14.71
N ALA A 175 -3.47 -6.78 -14.04
CA ALA A 175 -3.48 -6.75 -12.59
C ALA A 175 -3.92 -8.11 -12.02
N PRO A 176 -3.41 -8.54 -10.84
CA PRO A 176 -3.84 -9.78 -10.22
C PRO A 176 -5.35 -9.81 -9.98
N LYS A 177 -6.00 -10.91 -10.39
CA LYS A 177 -7.46 -11.11 -10.27
C LYS A 177 -7.84 -12.07 -9.15
N ASP A 178 -6.85 -12.64 -8.47
CA ASP A 178 -7.02 -13.61 -7.40
C ASP A 178 -6.83 -12.97 -6.01
N GLY A 179 -7.25 -13.68 -4.97
CA GLY A 179 -7.06 -13.26 -3.58
C GLY A 179 -7.92 -12.05 -3.19
N LEU A 180 -7.42 -11.23 -2.26
CA LEU A 180 -8.14 -10.05 -1.79
C LEU A 180 -7.95 -8.85 -2.71
N ILE A 181 -6.89 -8.86 -3.53
CA ILE A 181 -6.52 -7.79 -4.46
C ILE A 181 -7.70 -7.39 -5.37
N VAL A 182 -8.50 -8.37 -5.80
CA VAL A 182 -9.67 -8.14 -6.65
C VAL A 182 -10.71 -7.22 -6.00
N ASN A 183 -10.81 -7.23 -4.67
CA ASN A 183 -11.79 -6.44 -3.92
C ASN A 183 -11.40 -4.96 -3.80
N TYR A 184 -10.18 -4.60 -4.20
CA TYR A 184 -9.64 -3.24 -4.07
C TYR A 184 -9.35 -2.58 -5.41
N GLN A 185 -9.75 -3.22 -6.51
CA GLN A 185 -9.67 -2.63 -7.84
C GLN A 185 -10.64 -1.45 -7.96
N GLY A 186 -10.25 -0.42 -8.71
CA GLY A 186 -11.04 0.79 -8.93
C GLY A 186 -10.49 2.02 -8.21
N ASP A 187 -11.38 2.97 -7.90
CA ASP A 187 -11.00 4.30 -7.45
C ASP A 187 -10.30 4.31 -6.08
N TRP A 188 -9.42 5.28 -5.90
CA TRP A 188 -8.77 5.55 -4.63
C TRP A 188 -9.80 5.97 -3.58
N GLN A 189 -9.75 5.36 -2.39
CA GLN A 189 -10.56 5.79 -1.25
C GLN A 189 -10.00 7.10 -0.68
N ILE A 190 -10.37 8.23 -1.28
CA ILE A 190 -9.78 9.55 -0.99
C ILE A 190 -9.81 9.91 0.51
N ALA A 191 -10.85 9.50 1.24
CA ALA A 191 -10.97 9.73 2.68
C ALA A 191 -9.85 9.09 3.52
N ALA A 192 -9.11 8.12 2.96
CA ALA A 192 -7.97 7.45 3.60
C ALA A 192 -6.64 8.22 3.45
N TYR A 193 -6.65 9.38 2.79
CA TYR A 193 -5.45 10.17 2.53
C TYR A 193 -5.60 11.58 3.08
N GLN A 194 -4.49 12.15 3.54
CA GLN A 194 -4.41 13.59 3.80
C GLN A 194 -4.38 14.31 2.45
N ALA A 195 -5.25 15.30 2.29
CA ALA A 195 -5.25 16.12 1.09
C ALA A 195 -3.94 16.94 1.07
N PRO A 196 -3.19 16.95 -0.05
CA PRO A 196 -2.00 17.78 -0.14
C PRO A 196 -2.42 19.25 0.01
N ALA A 197 -1.59 20.03 0.71
CA ALA A 197 -1.76 21.48 0.72
C ALA A 197 -1.60 21.98 -0.73
N LEU A 198 -2.71 22.26 -1.39
CA LEU A 198 -2.71 22.85 -2.72
C LEU A 198 -2.08 24.24 -2.58
N THR A 199 -0.79 24.36 -2.89
CA THR A 199 -0.23 25.68 -3.19
C THR A 199 -0.99 26.19 -4.39
N ALA A 200 -1.82 27.21 -4.14
CA ALA A 200 -2.47 27.97 -5.19
C ALA A 200 -1.39 28.38 -6.20
N GLU A 201 -1.53 27.90 -7.43
CA GLU A 201 -0.72 28.38 -8.55
C GLU A 201 -0.93 29.90 -8.63
N LYS A 202 0.12 30.66 -8.35
CA LYS A 202 0.20 32.10 -8.61
C LYS A 202 0.72 32.30 -10.03
#